data_AF-A0AAV6ARW2-F1
#
_entry.id   AF-A0AAV6ARW2-F1
#
_cell.length_a   1.000
_cell.length_b   1.000
_cell.length_c   1.000
_cell.angle_alpha   90.00
_cell.angle_beta   90.00
_cell.angle_gamma   90.00
#
_symmetry.space_group_name_H-M   'P 1'
#
loop_
_entity.id
_entity.type
_entity.pdbx_description
1 polymer ?
#
loop_
_entity_poly.entity_id
_entity_poly.type
_entity_poly.pdbx_seq_one_letter_code
_entity_poly.pdbx_strand_id
1 'polypeptide(L)'
;MRYELYYWPTIQGRGEFIRLALEEAGADYVDVARGRKGEERMFALIDGRRIERPPFAPPFLKAGDLLIGQTANILLYLGARHGLAPKAEAGRLWANQLQLTIADLVQEAHDTHHPIAGGLYYEDQRKEARKRAEDFRRTRMPKFLGHFERVLERNAGAGGARRAGRLIGAQLTYPDLSLFQIVEGLRYAFPNAMRRIEPDVPRVVELHGRVQASPRIAAYLTSKRRIPFNEEGIFRRYPELDERD
;
A
#
# COMPACT_ATOMS: atom_id res chain seq x y z
N MET A 1 -3.90 -8.39 -22.66
CA MET A 1 -4.26 -6.95 -22.57
C MET A 1 -3.24 -6.31 -21.66
N ARG A 2 -2.69 -5.16 -22.06
CA ARG A 2 -1.75 -4.39 -21.26
C ARG A 2 -2.49 -3.37 -20.41
N TYR A 3 -2.19 -3.30 -19.12
CA TYR A 3 -2.71 -2.24 -18.25
C TYR A 3 -1.88 -0.96 -18.36
N GLU A 4 -2.51 0.20 -18.23
CA GLU A 4 -1.81 1.48 -18.09
C GLU A 4 -2.04 2.03 -16.68
N LEU A 5 -1.00 2.03 -15.84
CA LEU A 5 -1.03 2.60 -14.49
C LEU A 5 -0.59 4.06 -14.55
N TYR A 6 -1.39 4.94 -13.97
CA TYR A 6 -1.09 6.37 -13.85
C TYR A 6 -0.92 6.72 -12.38
N TYR A 7 0.31 7.01 -11.97
CA TYR A 7 0.66 7.46 -10.63
C TYR A 7 1.97 8.24 -10.64
N TRP A 8 2.21 9.11 -9.65
CA TRP A 8 3.42 9.92 -9.55
C TRP A 8 4.72 9.14 -9.82
N PRO A 9 5.63 9.66 -10.67
CA PRO A 9 6.75 8.89 -11.18
C PRO A 9 7.91 8.72 -10.18
N THR A 10 8.09 9.68 -9.28
CA THR A 10 9.25 9.77 -8.36
C THR A 10 9.02 9.13 -6.99
N ILE A 11 7.80 8.66 -6.70
CA ILE A 11 7.45 8.09 -5.40
C ILE A 11 6.73 6.75 -5.53
N GLN A 12 6.97 5.85 -4.56
CA GLN A 12 6.22 4.60 -4.43
C GLN A 12 4.73 4.93 -4.21
N GLY A 13 4.45 5.58 -3.07
CA GLY A 13 3.15 6.10 -2.67
C GLY A 13 1.98 5.12 -2.82
N ARG A 14 0.78 5.64 -3.12
CA ARG A 14 -0.45 4.83 -3.26
C ARG A 14 -0.43 3.90 -4.48
N GLY A 15 0.39 4.21 -5.49
CA GLY A 15 0.56 3.37 -6.68
C GLY A 15 1.31 2.08 -6.41
N GLU A 16 2.16 2.04 -5.38
CA GLU A 16 3.00 0.86 -5.10
C GLU A 16 2.19 -0.38 -4.73
N PHE A 17 1.09 -0.19 -4.00
CA PHE A 17 0.16 -1.28 -3.68
C PHE A 17 -0.38 -1.96 -4.95
N ILE A 18 -0.64 -1.18 -6.00
CA ILE A 18 -1.12 -1.68 -7.29
C ILE A 18 0.03 -2.34 -8.07
N ARG A 19 1.22 -1.74 -8.06
CA ARG A 19 2.41 -2.33 -8.72
C ARG A 19 2.71 -3.71 -8.17
N LEU A 20 2.70 -3.90 -6.84
CA LEU A 20 2.93 -5.20 -6.23
C LEU A 20 1.91 -6.25 -6.69
N ALA A 21 0.62 -5.89 -6.79
CA ALA A 21 -0.41 -6.81 -7.31
C ALA A 21 -0.21 -7.15 -8.80
N LEU A 22 0.17 -6.18 -9.63
CA LEU A 22 0.45 -6.40 -11.05
C LEU A 22 1.70 -7.28 -11.25
N GLU A 23 2.75 -7.04 -10.47
CA GLU A 23 4.02 -7.79 -10.52
C GLU A 23 3.81 -9.23 -10.04
N GLU A 24 3.13 -9.44 -8.92
CA GLU A 24 2.79 -10.78 -8.43
C GLU A 24 1.88 -11.53 -9.43
N ALA A 25 0.92 -10.85 -10.05
CA ALA A 25 0.10 -11.44 -11.11
C ALA A 25 0.89 -11.78 -12.39
N GLY A 26 2.10 -11.22 -12.57
CA GLY A 26 2.83 -11.29 -13.83
C GLY A 26 2.06 -10.59 -14.97
N ALA A 27 1.27 -9.58 -14.62
CA ALA A 27 0.44 -8.85 -15.56
C ALA A 27 1.28 -7.92 -16.43
N ASP A 28 0.98 -7.86 -17.72
CA ASP A 28 1.57 -6.85 -18.60
C ASP A 28 1.00 -5.46 -18.27
N TYR A 29 1.86 -4.54 -17.86
CA TYR A 29 1.49 -3.15 -17.61
C TYR A 29 2.58 -2.15 -18.03
N VAL A 30 2.19 -0.89 -18.11
CA VAL A 30 3.10 0.25 -18.24
C VAL A 30 2.80 1.26 -17.13
N ASP A 31 3.85 1.77 -16.49
CA ASP A 31 3.76 2.90 -15.57
C ASP A 31 3.87 4.19 -16.39
N VAL A 32 2.71 4.75 -16.77
CA VAL A 32 2.63 5.79 -17.80
C VAL A 32 3.32 7.07 -17.37
N ALA A 33 3.15 7.47 -16.11
CA ALA A 33 3.70 8.73 -15.64
C ALA A 33 5.24 8.75 -15.63
N ARG A 34 5.87 7.57 -15.57
CA ARG A 34 7.33 7.40 -15.64
C ARG A 34 7.88 7.52 -17.07
N GLY A 35 7.01 7.55 -18.07
CA GLY A 35 7.38 7.74 -19.48
C GLY A 35 7.45 9.21 -19.89
N ARG A 36 7.88 9.44 -21.14
CA ARG A 36 7.91 10.79 -21.74
C ARG A 36 6.51 11.42 -21.72
N LYS A 37 6.40 12.65 -21.20
CA LYS A 37 5.13 13.39 -21.01
C LYS A 37 4.10 12.60 -20.19
N GLY A 38 4.56 11.73 -19.31
CA GLY A 38 3.69 10.83 -18.55
C GLY A 38 2.72 11.56 -17.63
N GLU A 39 3.19 12.58 -16.91
CA GLU A 39 2.35 13.41 -16.04
C GLU A 39 1.34 14.25 -16.84
N GLU A 40 1.74 14.83 -17.97
CA GLU A 40 0.81 15.52 -18.89
C GLU A 40 -0.32 14.58 -19.35
N ARG A 41 0.01 13.33 -19.72
CA ARG A 41 -0.97 12.30 -20.10
C ARG A 41 -1.89 11.91 -18.94
N MET A 42 -1.37 11.91 -17.71
CA MET A 42 -2.14 11.64 -16.49
C MET A 42 -3.17 12.75 -16.25
N PHE A 43 -2.73 14.01 -16.24
CA PHE A 43 -3.63 15.16 -16.04
C PHE A 43 -4.64 15.31 -17.17
N ALA A 44 -4.28 15.00 -18.43
CA ALA A 44 -5.23 15.00 -19.54
C ALA A 44 -6.44 14.06 -19.33
N LEU A 45 -6.29 12.98 -18.56
CA LEU A 45 -7.38 12.07 -18.20
C LEU A 45 -8.17 12.52 -16.97
N ILE A 46 -7.52 13.19 -16.02
CA ILE A 46 -8.17 13.76 -14.82
C ILE A 46 -9.04 14.97 -15.21
N ASP A 47 -8.47 15.89 -15.99
CA ASP A 47 -9.12 17.17 -16.35
C ASP A 47 -9.93 17.08 -17.66
N GLY A 48 -9.95 15.91 -18.29
CA GLY A 48 -10.55 15.68 -19.60
C GLY A 48 -12.07 15.82 -19.57
N ARG A 49 -12.60 16.94 -20.07
CA ARG A 49 -14.05 17.24 -20.13
C ARG A 49 -14.91 16.22 -20.91
N ARG A 50 -14.29 15.39 -21.74
CA ARG A 50 -14.95 14.34 -22.54
C ARG A 50 -14.85 12.95 -21.93
N ILE A 51 -14.16 12.81 -20.79
CA ILE A 51 -14.09 11.54 -20.06
C ILE A 51 -15.38 11.43 -19.23
N GLU A 52 -16.20 10.41 -19.50
CA GLU A 52 -17.49 10.20 -18.80
C GLU A 52 -17.28 9.97 -17.29
N ARG A 53 -16.21 9.24 -16.93
CA ARG A 53 -15.92 8.82 -15.55
C ARG A 53 -14.47 9.14 -15.19
N PRO A 54 -14.12 10.44 -15.04
CA PRO A 54 -12.74 10.82 -14.78
C PRO A 54 -12.34 10.39 -13.35
N PRO A 55 -11.09 9.96 -13.14
CA PRO A 55 -10.57 9.71 -11.81
C PRO A 55 -10.41 11.04 -11.06
N PHE A 56 -10.70 11.04 -9.76
CA PHE A 56 -10.50 12.23 -8.92
C PHE A 56 -9.01 12.59 -8.78
N ALA A 57 -8.16 11.59 -8.55
CA ALA A 57 -6.73 11.74 -8.35
C ALA A 57 -6.00 10.43 -8.70
N PRO A 58 -4.68 10.46 -8.96
CA PRO A 58 -3.89 9.23 -9.03
C PRO A 58 -3.84 8.50 -7.66
N PRO A 59 -3.72 7.16 -7.64
CA PRO A 59 -3.58 6.30 -8.80
C PRO A 59 -4.90 6.00 -9.49
N PHE A 60 -4.83 5.81 -10.80
CA PHE A 60 -5.87 5.17 -11.58
C PHE A 60 -5.28 4.20 -12.61
N LEU A 61 -6.06 3.18 -12.96
CA LEU A 61 -5.69 2.12 -13.88
C LEU A 61 -6.61 2.17 -15.10
N LYS A 62 -6.03 2.18 -16.30
CA LYS A 62 -6.77 1.90 -17.51
C LYS A 62 -6.65 0.42 -17.86
N ALA A 63 -7.80 -0.23 -18.03
CA ALA A 63 -7.94 -1.65 -18.34
C ALA A 63 -8.91 -1.84 -19.50
N GLY A 64 -8.39 -1.75 -20.74
CA GLY A 64 -9.24 -1.64 -21.93
C GLY A 64 -9.98 -0.31 -21.91
N ASP A 65 -11.31 -0.35 -21.98
CA ASP A 65 -12.17 0.83 -21.94
C ASP A 65 -12.48 1.32 -20.52
N LEU A 66 -12.10 0.56 -19.50
CA LEU A 66 -12.32 0.94 -18.10
C LEU A 66 -11.23 1.88 -17.63
N LEU A 67 -11.65 2.97 -16.97
CA LEU A 67 -10.80 3.88 -16.21
C LEU A 67 -11.18 3.78 -14.72
N ILE A 68 -10.33 3.15 -13.92
CA ILE A 68 -10.63 2.76 -12.54
C ILE A 68 -9.74 3.56 -11.59
N GLY A 69 -10.32 4.48 -10.82
CA GLY A 69 -9.62 5.21 -9.75
C GLY A 69 -9.73 4.50 -8.39
N GLN A 70 -9.01 5.05 -7.39
CA GLN A 70 -8.91 4.57 -6.01
C GLN A 70 -8.13 3.25 -5.85
N THR A 71 -7.06 3.26 -5.07
CA THR A 71 -6.18 2.09 -4.85
C THR A 71 -6.95 0.83 -4.44
N ALA A 72 -7.84 0.92 -3.45
CA ALA A 72 -8.61 -0.25 -2.99
C ALA A 72 -9.55 -0.80 -4.08
N ASN A 73 -10.18 0.07 -4.88
CA ASN A 73 -11.07 -0.32 -5.96
C ASN A 73 -10.31 -0.97 -7.14
N ILE A 74 -9.13 -0.44 -7.47
CA ILE A 74 -8.23 -1.04 -8.48
C ILE A 74 -7.77 -2.43 -8.03
N LEU A 75 -7.39 -2.58 -6.76
CA LEU A 75 -6.97 -3.86 -6.19
C LEU A 75 -8.12 -4.87 -6.11
N LEU A 76 -9.34 -4.42 -5.81
CA LEU A 76 -10.54 -5.26 -5.88
C LEU A 76 -10.74 -5.83 -7.30
N TYR A 77 -10.61 -4.97 -8.33
CA TYR A 77 -10.70 -5.36 -9.73
C TYR A 77 -9.59 -6.36 -10.13
N LEU A 78 -8.32 -6.04 -9.80
CA LEU A 78 -7.17 -6.91 -10.11
C LEU A 78 -7.23 -8.23 -9.35
N GLY A 79 -7.67 -8.20 -8.09
CA GLY A 79 -7.81 -9.37 -7.23
C GLY A 79 -8.75 -10.40 -7.80
N ALA A 80 -9.94 -9.96 -8.22
CA ALA A 80 -10.92 -10.84 -8.86
C ALA A 80 -10.41 -11.39 -10.21
N ARG A 81 -9.69 -10.57 -10.98
CA ARG A 81 -9.24 -10.92 -12.33
C ARG A 81 -8.04 -11.85 -12.38
N HIS A 82 -7.12 -11.72 -11.43
CA HIS A 82 -5.84 -12.44 -11.41
C HIS A 82 -5.73 -13.47 -10.28
N GLY A 83 -6.83 -13.75 -9.57
CA GLY A 83 -6.83 -14.74 -8.50
C GLY A 83 -6.09 -14.30 -7.23
N LEU A 84 -5.92 -13.00 -7.02
CA LEU A 84 -5.34 -12.43 -5.79
C LEU A 84 -6.41 -12.11 -4.74
N ALA A 85 -7.57 -12.76 -4.83
CA ALA A 85 -8.67 -12.68 -3.87
C ALA A 85 -9.50 -13.97 -3.91
N PRO A 86 -10.21 -14.33 -2.83
CA PRO A 86 -11.16 -15.43 -2.87
C PRO A 86 -12.22 -15.23 -3.96
N LYS A 87 -12.73 -16.33 -4.54
CA LYS A 87 -13.81 -16.25 -5.55
C LYS A 87 -15.17 -15.95 -4.94
N ALA A 88 -15.44 -16.52 -3.76
CA ALA A 88 -16.70 -16.36 -3.06
C ALA A 88 -16.87 -14.93 -2.53
N GLU A 89 -18.10 -14.42 -2.58
CA GLU A 89 -18.44 -13.05 -2.21
C GLU A 89 -17.96 -12.67 -0.81
N ALA A 90 -18.27 -13.47 0.20
CA ALA A 90 -17.85 -13.22 1.57
C ALA A 90 -16.32 -13.00 1.70
N GLY A 91 -15.53 -13.80 0.97
CA GLY A 91 -14.07 -13.66 0.95
C GLY A 91 -13.59 -12.41 0.20
N ARG A 92 -14.27 -11.99 -0.87
CA ARG A 92 -13.97 -10.73 -1.58
C ARG A 92 -14.29 -9.50 -0.73
N LEU A 93 -15.44 -9.51 -0.06
CA LEU A 93 -15.83 -8.44 0.86
C LEU A 93 -14.82 -8.33 2.00
N TRP A 94 -14.39 -9.46 2.57
CA TRP A 94 -13.36 -9.49 3.59
C TRP A 94 -12.01 -8.95 3.09
N ALA A 95 -11.57 -9.36 1.90
CA ALA A 95 -10.35 -8.82 1.29
C ALA A 95 -10.42 -7.31 1.08
N ASN A 96 -11.57 -6.81 0.60
CA ASN A 96 -11.76 -5.38 0.38
C ASN A 96 -11.79 -4.60 1.70
N GLN A 97 -12.43 -5.14 2.75
CA GLN A 97 -12.41 -4.53 4.07
C GLN A 97 -10.98 -4.39 4.61
N LEU A 98 -10.17 -5.45 4.55
CA LEU A 98 -8.78 -5.39 5.00
C LEU A 98 -7.99 -4.33 4.22
N GLN A 99 -8.21 -4.24 2.91
CA GLN A 99 -7.53 -3.24 2.07
C GLN A 99 -7.96 -1.80 2.39
N LEU A 100 -9.23 -1.59 2.73
CA LEU A 100 -9.71 -0.28 3.18
C LEU A 100 -9.10 0.08 4.55
N THR A 101 -8.99 -0.87 5.47
CA THR A 101 -8.26 -0.67 6.74
C THR A 101 -6.78 -0.33 6.50
N ILE A 102 -6.13 -0.95 5.52
CA ILE A 102 -4.77 -0.59 5.10
C ILE A 102 -4.75 0.84 4.54
N ALA A 103 -5.73 1.24 3.72
CA ALA A 103 -5.81 2.59 3.18
C ALA A 103 -5.94 3.65 4.27
N ASP A 104 -6.69 3.36 5.35
CA ASP A 104 -6.79 4.22 6.53
C ASP A 104 -5.42 4.38 7.22
N LEU A 105 -4.68 3.29 7.42
CA LEU A 105 -3.32 3.34 7.97
C LEU A 105 -2.35 4.12 7.08
N VAL A 106 -2.44 3.95 5.75
CA VAL A 106 -1.64 4.72 4.79
C VAL A 106 -1.92 6.21 4.91
N GLN A 107 -3.19 6.60 5.06
CA GLN A 107 -3.57 7.99 5.28
C GLN A 107 -2.99 8.51 6.60
N GLU A 108 -3.16 7.77 7.69
CA GLU A 108 -2.64 8.21 8.99
C GLU A 108 -1.10 8.33 9.01
N ALA A 109 -0.38 7.46 8.28
CA ALA A 109 1.06 7.58 8.10
C ALA A 109 1.45 8.86 7.35
N HIS A 110 0.73 9.19 6.27
CA HIS A 110 0.92 10.46 5.55
C HIS A 110 0.64 11.67 6.45
N ASP A 111 -0.43 11.63 7.23
CA ASP A 111 -0.84 12.75 8.08
C ASP A 111 0.14 13.02 9.23
N THR A 112 1.08 12.11 9.52
CA THR A 112 2.13 12.38 10.51
C THR A 112 3.01 13.56 10.14
N HIS A 113 3.20 13.86 8.85
CA HIS A 113 3.98 15.01 8.36
C HIS A 113 3.13 16.07 7.63
N HIS A 114 1.86 15.77 7.34
CA HIS A 114 0.88 16.76 6.85
C HIS A 114 -0.43 16.77 7.67
N PRO A 115 -0.39 17.02 9.00
CA PRO A 115 -1.57 16.92 9.86
C PRO A 115 -2.60 18.04 9.68
N ILE A 116 -2.23 19.20 9.11
CA ILE A 116 -3.14 20.33 8.87
C ILE A 116 -3.69 20.27 7.45
N ALA A 117 -2.79 20.20 6.46
CA ALA A 117 -3.16 20.17 5.06
C ALA A 117 -2.06 19.54 4.21
N GLY A 118 -2.47 18.68 3.27
CA GLY A 118 -1.57 18.04 2.30
C GLY A 118 -1.00 19.00 1.25
N GLY A 119 -1.55 20.22 1.13
CA GLY A 119 -1.04 21.26 0.24
C GLY A 119 -0.03 22.23 0.87
N LEU A 120 0.18 22.14 2.19
CA LEU A 120 1.20 22.95 2.90
C LEU A 120 2.51 22.17 3.00
N TYR A 121 3.63 22.88 3.03
CA TYR A 121 4.93 22.27 3.29
C TYR A 121 4.98 21.65 4.70
N TYR A 122 5.86 20.68 4.91
CA TYR A 122 6.06 20.04 6.22
C TYR A 122 6.57 21.06 7.25
N GLU A 123 7.46 21.95 6.80
CA GLU A 123 8.13 22.98 7.60
C GLU A 123 7.12 23.92 8.29
N ASP A 124 5.99 24.17 7.64
CA ASP A 124 4.92 25.05 8.13
C ASP A 124 4.00 24.38 9.17
N GLN A 125 4.13 23.07 9.39
CA GLN A 125 3.26 22.29 10.28
C GLN A 125 4.04 21.30 11.18
N ARG A 126 5.35 21.54 11.41
CA ARG A 126 6.23 20.64 12.19
C ARG A 126 5.78 20.40 13.63
N LYS A 127 5.22 21.42 14.28
CA LYS A 127 4.79 21.32 15.69
C LYS A 127 3.61 20.36 15.83
N GLU A 128 2.64 20.47 14.94
CA GLU A 128 1.46 19.61 14.85
C GLU A 128 1.88 18.22 14.39
N ALA A 129 2.83 18.13 13.46
CA ALA A 129 3.37 16.87 12.96
C ALA A 129 3.99 16.03 14.09
N ARG A 130 4.77 16.66 14.99
CA ARG A 130 5.33 15.97 16.17
C ARG A 130 4.25 15.39 17.07
N LYS A 131 3.18 16.13 17.34
CA LYS A 131 2.05 15.66 18.16
C LYS A 131 1.31 14.51 17.48
N ARG A 132 1.03 14.65 16.17
CA ARG A 132 0.35 13.62 15.38
C ARG A 132 1.18 12.33 15.28
N ALA A 133 2.49 12.47 15.07
CA ALA A 133 3.41 11.34 15.00
C ALA A 133 3.53 10.63 16.35
N GLU A 134 3.50 11.34 17.49
CA GLU A 134 3.51 10.71 18.81
C GLU A 134 2.29 9.80 19.02
N ASP A 135 1.07 10.29 18.76
CA ASP A 135 -0.15 9.45 18.81
C ASP A 135 -0.07 8.29 17.80
N PHE A 136 0.44 8.57 16.60
CA PHE A 136 0.61 7.55 15.57
C PHE A 136 1.48 6.38 16.05
N ARG A 137 2.67 6.66 16.60
CA ARG A 137 3.62 5.64 17.08
C ARG A 137 3.13 4.91 18.33
N ARG A 138 2.49 5.62 19.27
CA ARG A 138 2.10 5.06 20.58
C ARG A 138 0.76 4.35 20.56
N THR A 139 -0.14 4.73 19.67
CA THR A 139 -1.53 4.26 19.71
C THR A 139 -1.98 3.69 18.37
N ARG A 140 -1.74 4.40 17.26
CA ARG A 140 -2.31 4.00 15.96
C ARG A 140 -1.57 2.82 15.34
N MET A 141 -0.23 2.88 15.22
CA MET A 141 0.59 1.79 14.68
C MET A 141 0.36 0.47 15.45
N PRO A 142 0.43 0.40 16.79
CA PRO A 142 0.14 -0.83 17.52
C PRO A 142 -1.29 -1.33 17.30
N LYS A 143 -2.29 -0.43 17.22
CA LYS A 143 -3.68 -0.81 16.99
C LYS A 143 -3.89 -1.46 15.62
N PHE A 144 -3.37 -0.87 14.56
CA PHE A 144 -3.49 -1.42 13.21
C PHE A 144 -2.68 -2.71 13.05
N LEU A 145 -1.39 -2.72 13.42
CA LEU A 145 -0.56 -3.91 13.29
C LEU A 145 -1.07 -5.06 14.16
N GLY A 146 -1.52 -4.78 15.38
CA GLY A 146 -2.16 -5.77 16.25
C GLY A 146 -3.49 -6.28 15.71
N HIS A 147 -4.24 -5.48 14.94
CA HIS A 147 -5.42 -5.97 14.22
C HIS A 147 -5.02 -7.03 13.18
N PHE A 148 -4.04 -6.75 12.34
CA PHE A 148 -3.58 -7.71 11.33
C PHE A 148 -2.93 -8.96 11.96
N GLU A 149 -2.20 -8.81 13.07
CA GLU A 149 -1.68 -9.94 13.85
C GLU A 149 -2.80 -10.90 14.27
N ARG A 150 -3.91 -10.38 14.82
CA ARG A 150 -5.09 -11.18 15.18
C ARG A 150 -5.79 -11.78 13.97
N VAL A 151 -5.82 -11.09 12.83
CA VAL A 151 -6.37 -11.64 11.58
C VAL A 151 -5.56 -12.86 11.13
N LEU A 152 -4.22 -12.75 11.17
CA LEU A 152 -3.31 -13.85 10.81
C LEU A 152 -3.45 -15.03 11.76
N GLU A 153 -3.50 -14.77 13.08
CA GLU A 153 -3.74 -15.79 14.09
C GLU A 153 -5.04 -16.56 13.83
N ARG A 154 -6.15 -15.85 13.60
CA ARG A 154 -7.46 -16.48 13.35
C ARG A 154 -7.49 -17.27 12.05
N ASN A 155 -6.88 -16.75 10.98
CA ASN A 155 -6.82 -17.47 9.70
C ASN A 155 -6.00 -18.76 9.83
N ALA A 156 -4.88 -18.72 10.57
CA ALA A 156 -4.08 -19.91 10.88
C ALA A 156 -4.86 -20.90 11.77
N GLY A 157 -5.54 -20.45 12.82
CA GLY A 157 -6.36 -21.31 13.68
C GLY A 157 -7.48 -22.04 12.93
N ALA A 158 -8.05 -21.41 11.91
CA ALA A 158 -9.12 -22.00 11.09
C ALA A 158 -8.64 -23.02 10.04
N GLY A 159 -7.34 -23.14 9.76
CA GLY A 159 -6.85 -24.01 8.68
C GLY A 159 -5.44 -24.56 8.83
N GLY A 160 -4.87 -24.45 10.04
CA GLY A 160 -3.54 -24.93 10.40
C GLY A 160 -2.41 -24.32 9.55
N ALA A 161 -1.33 -25.08 9.42
CA ALA A 161 -0.11 -24.64 8.73
C ALA A 161 -0.33 -24.20 7.27
N ARG A 162 -1.38 -24.69 6.59
CA ARG A 162 -1.70 -24.31 5.21
C ARG A 162 -2.16 -22.86 5.07
N ARG A 163 -2.69 -22.26 6.15
CA ARG A 163 -3.18 -20.88 6.17
C ARG A 163 -2.27 -19.92 6.96
N ALA A 164 -1.24 -20.47 7.61
CA ALA A 164 -0.25 -19.68 8.34
C ALA A 164 0.50 -18.72 7.40
N GLY A 165 0.70 -17.47 7.85
CA GLY A 165 1.38 -16.43 7.07
C GLY A 165 0.56 -15.86 5.90
N ARG A 166 -0.77 -16.01 5.93
CA ARG A 166 -1.72 -15.42 4.96
C ARG A 166 -2.88 -14.78 5.71
N LEU A 167 -3.37 -13.63 5.23
CA LEU A 167 -4.52 -12.94 5.80
C LEU A 167 -5.85 -13.65 5.49
N ILE A 168 -5.93 -14.34 4.34
CA ILE A 168 -7.20 -14.92 3.86
C ILE A 168 -6.96 -16.28 3.21
N GLY A 169 -7.48 -17.35 3.83
CA GLY A 169 -7.36 -18.68 3.26
C GLY A 169 -5.90 -19.14 3.17
N ALA A 170 -5.58 -19.93 2.15
CA ALA A 170 -4.24 -20.52 1.97
C ALA A 170 -3.41 -19.87 0.84
N GLN A 171 -4.03 -19.03 0.01
CA GLN A 171 -3.41 -18.42 -1.15
C GLN A 171 -2.99 -16.99 -0.83
N LEU A 172 -1.99 -16.49 -1.56
CA LEU A 172 -1.60 -15.09 -1.48
C LEU A 172 -2.71 -14.21 -2.10
N THR A 173 -3.02 -13.11 -1.41
CA THR A 173 -4.04 -12.14 -1.82
C THR A 173 -3.48 -10.72 -1.84
N TYR A 174 -4.16 -9.79 -2.51
CA TYR A 174 -3.70 -8.40 -2.60
C TYR A 174 -3.60 -7.67 -1.23
N PRO A 175 -4.38 -8.01 -0.18
CA PRO A 175 -4.13 -7.49 1.15
C PRO A 175 -2.81 -7.97 1.76
N ASP A 176 -2.33 -9.19 1.44
CA ASP A 176 -1.02 -9.67 1.91
C ASP A 176 0.11 -8.81 1.33
N LEU A 177 0.04 -8.55 0.02
CA LEU A 177 0.98 -7.65 -0.69
C LEU A 177 0.96 -6.23 -0.12
N SER A 178 -0.24 -5.75 0.23
CA SER A 178 -0.41 -4.42 0.79
C SER A 178 0.11 -4.31 2.22
N LEU A 179 -0.09 -5.35 3.05
CA LEU A 179 0.47 -5.38 4.40
C LEU A 179 2.00 -5.48 4.37
N PHE A 180 2.58 -6.22 3.42
CA PHE A 180 4.02 -6.19 3.15
C PHE A 180 4.51 -4.74 2.88
N GLN A 181 3.83 -3.99 2.02
CA GLN A 181 4.19 -2.60 1.72
C GLN A 181 4.04 -1.65 2.91
N ILE A 182 3.05 -1.89 3.79
CA ILE A 182 2.93 -1.17 5.06
C ILE A 182 4.18 -1.38 5.92
N VAL A 183 4.61 -2.63 6.09
CA VAL A 183 5.79 -2.94 6.92
C VAL A 183 7.05 -2.31 6.33
N GLU A 184 7.25 -2.39 5.01
CA GLU A 184 8.35 -1.70 4.31
C GLU A 184 8.34 -0.18 4.59
N GLY A 185 7.19 0.46 4.43
CA GLY A 185 7.03 1.90 4.61
C GLY A 185 7.26 2.34 6.05
N LEU A 186 6.68 1.61 7.02
CA LEU A 186 6.84 1.93 8.43
C LEU A 186 8.27 1.68 8.93
N ARG A 187 8.96 0.63 8.45
CA ARG A 187 10.38 0.40 8.75
C ARG A 187 11.28 1.53 8.23
N TYR A 188 10.93 2.11 7.08
CA TYR A 188 11.64 3.28 6.56
C TYR A 188 11.34 4.56 7.35
N ALA A 189 10.06 4.86 7.58
CA ALA A 189 9.63 6.13 8.16
C ALA A 189 9.85 6.21 9.68
N PHE A 190 9.62 5.10 10.40
CA PHE A 190 9.68 5.00 11.86
C PHE A 190 10.49 3.78 12.32
N PRO A 191 11.79 3.68 11.94
CA PRO A 191 12.61 2.51 12.26
C PRO A 191 12.67 2.20 13.76
N ASN A 192 12.67 3.21 14.63
CA ASN A 192 12.80 3.02 16.07
C ASN A 192 11.49 2.49 16.67
N ALA A 193 10.36 3.09 16.29
CA ALA A 193 9.05 2.58 16.70
C ALA A 193 8.80 1.16 16.17
N MET A 194 9.19 0.84 14.93
CA MET A 194 9.04 -0.52 14.39
C MET A 194 9.90 -1.54 15.15
N ARG A 195 11.15 -1.22 15.53
CA ARG A 195 11.96 -2.13 16.37
C ARG A 195 11.28 -2.47 17.69
N ARG A 196 10.53 -1.54 18.28
CA ARG A 196 9.77 -1.79 19.52
C ARG A 196 8.50 -2.61 19.28
N ILE A 197 7.78 -2.38 18.18
CA ILE A 197 6.46 -2.98 17.93
C ILE A 197 6.57 -4.40 17.33
N GLU A 198 7.57 -4.66 16.48
CA GLU A 198 7.69 -5.95 15.77
C GLU A 198 7.67 -7.21 16.66
N PRO A 199 8.28 -7.21 17.86
CA PRO A 199 8.17 -8.33 18.79
C PRO A 199 6.73 -8.70 19.18
N ASP A 200 5.81 -7.73 19.17
CA ASP A 200 4.40 -7.93 19.53
C ASP A 200 3.53 -8.35 18.33
N VAL A 201 4.07 -8.32 17.11
CA VAL A 201 3.36 -8.68 15.86
C VAL A 201 4.16 -9.67 14.98
N PRO A 202 4.60 -10.81 15.55
CA PRO A 202 5.51 -11.73 14.85
C PRO A 202 4.91 -12.34 13.58
N ARG A 203 3.59 -12.55 13.48
CA ARG A 203 2.97 -13.10 12.26
C ARG A 203 2.93 -12.06 11.15
N VAL A 204 2.75 -10.78 11.48
CA VAL A 204 2.89 -9.69 10.49
C VAL A 204 4.30 -9.67 9.90
N VAL A 205 5.33 -9.82 10.75
CA VAL A 205 6.74 -9.93 10.30
C VAL A 205 6.96 -11.19 9.46
N GLU A 206 6.38 -12.33 9.85
CA GLU A 206 6.44 -13.56 9.06
C GLU A 206 5.78 -13.39 7.68
N LEU A 207 4.59 -12.78 7.61
CA LEU A 207 3.91 -12.49 6.35
C LEU A 207 4.77 -11.59 5.45
N HIS A 208 5.39 -10.55 6.03
CA HIS A 208 6.31 -9.68 5.29
C HIS A 208 7.44 -10.50 4.66
N GLY A 209 8.13 -11.34 5.43
CA GLY A 209 9.22 -12.19 4.91
C GLY A 209 8.75 -13.17 3.82
N ARG A 210 7.55 -13.75 3.98
CA ARG A 210 6.97 -14.65 2.97
C ARG A 210 6.62 -13.94 1.66
N VAL A 211 6.10 -12.71 1.71
CA VAL A 211 5.81 -11.92 0.52
C VAL A 211 7.12 -11.49 -0.15
N GLN A 212 8.10 -11.04 0.63
CA GLN A 212 9.43 -10.66 0.13
C GLN A 212 10.10 -11.81 -0.64
N ALA A 213 9.94 -13.04 -0.16
CA ALA A 213 10.49 -14.25 -0.78
C ALA A 213 9.67 -14.78 -1.97
N SER A 214 8.50 -14.22 -2.30
CA SER A 214 7.74 -14.63 -3.50
C SER A 214 8.60 -14.36 -4.74
N PRO A 215 8.78 -15.33 -5.66
CA PRO A 215 9.72 -15.18 -6.78
C PRO A 215 9.50 -13.91 -7.63
N ARG A 216 8.24 -13.55 -7.90
CA ARG A 216 7.91 -12.38 -8.71
C ARG A 216 8.13 -11.08 -7.95
N ILE A 217 7.78 -11.04 -6.66
CA ILE A 217 8.05 -9.88 -5.80
C ILE A 217 9.56 -9.70 -5.60
N ALA A 218 10.31 -10.76 -5.27
CA ALA A 218 11.76 -10.69 -5.12
C ALA A 218 12.45 -10.14 -6.39
N ALA A 219 12.03 -10.60 -7.57
CA ALA A 219 12.51 -10.07 -8.84
C ALA A 219 12.13 -8.60 -9.05
N TYR A 220 10.91 -8.20 -8.69
CA TYR A 220 10.49 -6.80 -8.77
C TYR A 220 11.29 -5.88 -7.82
N LEU A 221 11.49 -6.31 -6.56
CA LEU A 221 12.17 -5.53 -5.52
C LEU A 221 13.64 -5.24 -5.87
N THR A 222 14.28 -6.11 -6.65
CA THR A 222 15.66 -5.94 -7.14
C THR A 222 15.75 -5.23 -8.49
N SER A 223 14.61 -4.94 -9.13
CA SER A 223 14.55 -4.30 -10.43
C SER A 223 14.62 -2.77 -10.33
N LYS A 224 14.99 -2.12 -11.44
CA LYS A 224 14.91 -0.65 -11.57
C LYS A 224 13.47 -0.10 -11.47
N ARG A 225 12.44 -0.96 -11.53
CA ARG A 225 11.03 -0.53 -11.41
C ARG A 225 10.64 -0.26 -9.95
N ARG A 226 11.30 -0.89 -8.97
CA ARG A 226 11.14 -0.59 -7.55
C ARG A 226 12.01 0.62 -7.20
N ILE A 227 11.40 1.79 -7.15
CA ILE A 227 12.08 3.03 -6.72
C ILE A 227 12.22 3.05 -5.19
N PRO A 228 13.25 3.69 -4.62
CA PRO A 228 13.42 3.80 -3.17
C PRO A 228 12.33 4.68 -2.53
N PHE A 229 12.17 4.55 -1.21
CA PHE A 229 11.45 5.56 -0.44
C PHE A 229 12.25 6.87 -0.41
N ASN A 230 11.54 7.99 -0.25
CA ASN A 230 12.10 9.33 -0.14
C ASN A 230 11.14 10.24 0.65
N GLU A 231 11.50 11.51 0.80
CA GLU A 231 10.76 12.51 1.57
C GLU A 231 9.68 13.25 0.74
N GLU A 232 9.34 12.75 -0.44
CA GLU A 232 8.21 13.28 -1.25
C GLU A 232 6.98 12.37 -1.17
N GLY A 233 7.15 11.13 -0.69
CA GLY A 233 6.10 10.12 -0.64
C GLY A 233 5.20 10.15 0.60
N ILE A 234 4.58 8.99 0.87
CA ILE A 234 3.71 8.76 2.05
C ILE A 234 4.55 8.46 3.28
N PHE A 235 5.48 7.52 3.15
CA PHE A 235 6.38 7.13 4.23
C PHE A 235 7.63 7.99 4.11
N ARG A 236 7.73 9.00 4.97
CA ARG A 236 8.86 9.93 5.01
C ARG A 236 9.64 9.74 6.30
N ARG A 237 10.96 9.70 6.20
CA ARG A 237 11.83 9.51 7.37
C ARG A 237 12.27 10.87 7.91
N TYR A 238 11.53 11.38 8.88
CA TYR A 238 11.94 12.56 9.66
C TYR A 238 12.35 12.11 11.07
N PRO A 239 13.66 12.18 11.43
CA PRO A 239 14.12 11.70 12.73
C PRO A 239 13.39 12.32 13.92
N GLU A 240 12.95 13.57 13.83
CA GLU A 240 12.18 14.24 14.89
C GLU A 240 10.73 13.75 15.02
N LEU A 241 10.22 13.00 14.05
CA LEU A 241 8.91 12.36 14.08
C LEU A 241 8.98 10.90 14.50
N ASP A 242 10.16 10.32 14.71
CA ASP A 242 10.32 8.98 15.27
C ASP A 242 10.61 9.04 16.79
N GLU A 243 10.60 7.88 17.45
CA GLU A 243 11.07 7.77 18.82
C GLU A 243 12.58 7.97 18.90
N ARG A 244 13.07 8.52 20.01
CA ARG A 244 14.50 8.52 20.31
C ARG A 244 14.93 7.11 20.70
N ASP A 245 16.12 6.72 20.27
CA ASP A 245 16.75 5.44 20.64
C ASP A 245 16.90 5.28 22.16
#